data_AF-A0A349IP98-F1
#
_entry.id   AF-A0A349IP98-F1
#
_cell.length_a   1.000
_cell.length_b   1.000
_cell.length_c   1.000
_cell.angle_alpha   90.00
_cell.angle_beta   90.00
_cell.angle_gamma   90.00
#
_symmetry.space_group_name_H-M   'P 1'
#
loop_
_entity.id
_entity.type
_entity.pdbx_description
1 polymer ?
#
loop_
_entity_poly.entity_id
_entity_poly.type
_entity_poly.pdbx_seq_one_letter_code
_entity_poly.pdbx_strand_id
1 'polypeptide(L)'
;MADEQRPWWIRIVSTLVAPSVLLAIHVFPHTYVFIISCVVWFSFFVLLHVKYHVEKHQTALNSMTAVSFIILLLLIESLYMRWFLVGASVFIFFFIAYWSEPRIEHAIHIKEKPLRRMMMMLYVFNVYALFVALFAVHIYFNQLSFALLSIIGGVYAATGAYMIWSLYFKFTFEQLVVWCILVLLSIVEIMWVMKLLPFGYFASAFLLVWLWYIVQLFVRFHLSLTGILWKRQKWFLGVNAFLFFVVLYVIKWI
;
A
#
# COMPACT_ATOMS: atom_id res chain seq x y z
N MET A 1 2.92 -1.01 32.39
CA MET A 1 1.50 -1.43 32.27
C MET A 1 1.51 -2.80 31.64
N ALA A 2 0.87 -3.77 32.28
CA ALA A 2 0.99 -5.18 31.95
C ALA A 2 0.62 -5.44 30.48
N ASP A 3 1.57 -6.04 29.77
CA ASP A 3 1.45 -6.48 28.39
C ASP A 3 0.47 -7.67 28.38
N GLU A 4 -0.85 -7.39 28.26
CA GLU A 4 -1.83 -8.43 27.99
C GLU A 4 -1.48 -9.06 26.64
N GLN A 5 -0.71 -10.15 26.68
CA GLN A 5 -0.39 -10.95 25.51
C GLN A 5 -1.68 -11.24 24.76
N ARG A 6 -1.80 -10.67 23.55
CA ARG A 6 -2.97 -10.89 22.69
C ARG A 6 -3.20 -12.40 22.58
N PRO A 7 -4.38 -12.90 22.95
CA PRO A 7 -4.61 -14.32 22.94
C PRO A 7 -4.51 -14.86 21.51
N TRP A 8 -3.89 -16.04 21.38
CA TRP A 8 -3.51 -16.66 20.10
C TRP A 8 -4.67 -16.79 19.11
N TRP A 9 -5.90 -16.97 19.60
CA TRP A 9 -7.10 -17.09 18.77
C TRP A 9 -7.40 -15.81 17.98
N ILE A 10 -7.07 -14.62 18.49
CA ILE A 10 -7.28 -13.35 17.77
C ILE A 10 -6.44 -13.30 16.50
N ARG A 11 -5.24 -13.87 16.52
CA ARG A 11 -4.33 -13.89 15.36
C ARG A 11 -4.89 -14.77 14.25
N ILE A 12 -5.44 -15.91 14.64
CA ILE A 12 -6.13 -16.83 13.72
C ILE A 12 -7.37 -16.15 13.15
N VAL A 13 -8.19 -15.54 14.02
CA VAL A 13 -9.39 -14.81 13.57
C VAL A 13 -9.01 -13.67 12.63
N SER A 14 -7.99 -12.87 12.95
CA SER A 14 -7.52 -11.78 12.08
C SER A 14 -7.00 -12.28 10.73
N THR A 15 -6.41 -13.48 10.70
CA THR A 15 -5.93 -14.10 9.46
C THR A 15 -7.09 -14.59 8.60
N LEU A 16 -8.16 -15.11 9.22
CA LEU A 16 -9.28 -15.75 8.52
C LEU A 16 -10.41 -14.78 8.16
N VAL A 17 -10.61 -13.70 8.92
CA VAL A 17 -11.69 -12.72 8.69
C VAL A 17 -11.56 -12.10 7.29
N ALA A 18 -10.36 -11.69 6.90
CA ALA A 18 -10.12 -11.03 5.62
C ALA A 18 -10.43 -11.93 4.39
N PRO A 19 -9.85 -13.15 4.29
CA PRO A 19 -10.21 -14.11 3.25
C PRO A 19 -11.69 -14.49 3.26
N SER A 20 -12.30 -14.65 4.44
CA SER A 20 -13.72 -15.01 4.55
C SER A 20 -14.63 -13.93 3.98
N VAL A 21 -14.33 -12.67 4.27
CA VAL A 21 -15.04 -11.51 3.71
C VAL A 21 -14.84 -11.44 2.20
N LEU A 22 -13.62 -11.58 1.70
CA LEU A 22 -13.35 -11.56 0.26
C LEU A 22 -14.04 -12.73 -0.47
N LEU A 23 -14.07 -13.92 0.13
CA LEU A 23 -14.79 -15.08 -0.39
C LEU A 23 -16.29 -14.83 -0.41
N ALA A 24 -16.87 -14.25 0.65
CA ALA A 24 -18.28 -13.91 0.71
C ALA A 24 -18.68 -12.93 -0.41
N ILE A 25 -17.86 -11.89 -0.63
CA ILE A 25 -18.07 -10.92 -1.73
C ILE A 25 -17.97 -11.59 -3.10
N HIS A 26 -17.04 -12.53 -3.26
CA HIS A 26 -16.83 -13.24 -4.53
C HIS A 26 -17.95 -14.23 -4.85
N VAL A 27 -18.41 -15.01 -3.87
CA VAL A 27 -19.44 -16.04 -4.06
C VAL A 27 -20.84 -15.42 -4.16
N PHE A 28 -21.10 -14.35 -3.41
CA PHE A 28 -22.39 -13.67 -3.38
C PHE A 28 -22.23 -12.21 -3.81
N PRO A 29 -22.21 -11.91 -5.13
CA PRO A 29 -22.04 -10.57 -5.67
C PRO A 29 -23.33 -9.73 -5.53
N HIS A 30 -23.83 -9.59 -4.29
CA HIS A 30 -25.01 -8.81 -3.95
C HIS A 30 -24.60 -7.57 -3.14
N THR A 31 -25.16 -6.40 -3.46
CA THR A 31 -24.80 -5.11 -2.82
C THR A 31 -24.90 -5.14 -1.30
N TYR A 32 -25.98 -5.72 -0.74
CA TYR A 32 -26.12 -5.89 0.71
C TYR A 32 -25.01 -6.77 1.33
N VAL A 33 -24.65 -7.89 0.69
CA VAL A 33 -23.56 -8.76 1.18
C VAL A 33 -22.24 -8.00 1.18
N PHE A 34 -21.97 -7.20 0.13
CA PHE A 34 -20.80 -6.34 0.08
C PHE A 34 -20.76 -5.33 1.23
N ILE A 35 -21.84 -4.57 1.44
CA ILE A 35 -21.89 -3.54 2.50
C ILE A 35 -21.74 -4.17 3.88
N ILE A 36 -22.49 -5.24 4.16
CA ILE A 36 -22.43 -5.94 5.46
C ILE A 36 -21.02 -6.49 5.70
N SER A 37 -20.41 -7.12 4.69
CA SER A 37 -19.07 -7.69 4.83
C SER A 37 -18.01 -6.62 5.07
N CYS A 38 -18.10 -5.48 4.38
CA CYS A 38 -17.24 -4.33 4.63
C CYS A 38 -17.42 -3.78 6.06
N VAL A 39 -18.66 -3.60 6.53
CA VAL A 39 -18.94 -3.12 7.90
C VAL A 39 -18.35 -4.09 8.93
N VAL A 40 -18.62 -5.39 8.79
CA VAL A 40 -18.07 -6.42 9.69
C VAL A 40 -16.54 -6.38 9.72
N TRP A 41 -15.91 -6.23 8.56
CA TRP A 41 -14.45 -6.20 8.46
C TRP A 41 -13.84 -4.95 9.10
N PHE A 42 -14.39 -3.76 8.84
CA PHE A 42 -13.90 -2.53 9.45
C PHE A 42 -14.19 -2.48 10.95
N SER A 43 -15.36 -2.95 11.40
CA SER A 43 -15.68 -3.08 12.83
C SER A 43 -14.69 -3.98 13.55
N PHE A 44 -14.22 -5.06 12.91
CA PHE A 44 -13.20 -5.93 13.47
C PHE A 44 -11.86 -5.20 13.67
N PHE A 45 -11.41 -4.37 12.70
CA PHE A 45 -10.18 -3.59 12.87
C PHE A 45 -10.30 -2.50 13.94
N VAL A 46 -11.47 -1.86 14.06
CA VAL A 46 -11.74 -0.90 15.15
C VAL A 46 -11.67 -1.61 16.50
N LEU A 47 -12.26 -2.80 16.63
CA LEU A 47 -12.17 -3.63 17.85
C LEU A 47 -10.72 -3.96 18.18
N LEU A 48 -9.92 -4.37 17.20
CA LEU A 48 -8.50 -4.64 17.40
C LEU A 48 -7.75 -3.43 17.95
N HIS A 49 -8.01 -2.23 17.42
CA HIS A 49 -7.34 -1.02 17.88
C HIS A 49 -7.78 -0.60 19.29
N VAL A 50 -9.09 -0.56 19.56
CA VAL A 50 -9.65 -0.07 20.82
C VAL A 50 -9.43 -1.03 21.97
N LYS A 51 -9.66 -2.34 21.75
CA LYS A 51 -9.61 -3.34 22.82
C LYS A 51 -8.20 -3.87 23.06
N TYR A 52 -7.46 -4.15 21.97
CA TYR A 52 -6.16 -4.82 22.05
C TYR A 52 -4.97 -3.89 21.80
N HIS A 53 -5.21 -2.58 21.82
CA HIS A 53 -4.20 -1.51 21.74
C HIS A 53 -3.14 -1.76 20.67
N VAL A 54 -3.59 -2.20 19.49
CA VAL A 54 -2.68 -2.52 18.39
C VAL A 54 -1.96 -1.26 17.92
N GLU A 55 -0.64 -1.38 17.72
CA GLU A 55 0.20 -0.30 17.22
C GLU A 55 -0.38 0.33 15.96
N LYS A 56 -0.32 1.67 15.89
CA LYS A 56 -0.91 2.46 14.81
C LYS A 56 -0.43 2.01 13.42
N HIS A 57 0.84 1.62 13.30
CA HIS A 57 1.42 1.13 12.04
C HIS A 57 0.78 -0.17 11.56
N GLN A 58 0.55 -1.13 12.46
CA GLN A 58 -0.05 -2.43 12.12
C GLN A 58 -1.53 -2.26 11.73
N THR A 59 -2.27 -1.43 12.46
CA THR A 59 -3.68 -1.13 12.13
C THR A 59 -3.80 -0.42 10.78
N ALA A 60 -2.93 0.56 10.51
CA ALA A 60 -2.91 1.27 9.22
C ALA A 60 -2.54 0.34 8.07
N LEU A 61 -1.55 -0.55 8.25
CA LEU A 61 -1.18 -1.51 7.22
C LEU A 61 -2.34 -2.46 6.91
N ASN A 62 -2.98 -3.01 7.95
CA ASN A 62 -4.14 -3.90 7.82
C ASN A 62 -5.30 -3.24 7.07
N SER A 63 -5.66 -2.01 7.43
CA SER A 63 -6.78 -1.30 6.78
C SER A 63 -6.45 -0.94 5.34
N MET A 64 -5.24 -0.45 5.06
CA MET A 64 -4.79 -0.16 3.69
C MET A 64 -4.78 -1.42 2.83
N THR A 65 -4.30 -2.54 3.35
CA THR A 65 -4.27 -3.81 2.63
C THR A 65 -5.67 -4.38 2.41
N ALA A 66 -6.56 -4.29 3.40
CA ALA A 66 -7.96 -4.70 3.24
C ALA A 66 -8.64 -3.94 2.10
N VAL A 67 -8.53 -2.61 2.11
CA VAL A 67 -9.07 -1.74 1.04
C VAL A 67 -8.48 -2.12 -0.32
N SER A 68 -7.18 -2.40 -0.37
CA SER A 68 -6.48 -2.77 -1.61
C SER A 68 -6.99 -4.07 -2.21
N PHE A 69 -7.22 -5.10 -1.37
CA PHE A 69 -7.80 -6.36 -1.83
C PHE A 69 -9.24 -6.21 -2.31
N ILE A 70 -10.06 -5.43 -1.61
CA ILE A 70 -11.45 -5.14 -2.04
C ILE A 70 -11.43 -4.46 -3.41
N ILE A 71 -10.59 -3.42 -3.57
CA ILE A 71 -10.44 -2.68 -4.82
C ILE A 71 -10.06 -3.63 -5.96
N LEU A 72 -9.03 -4.44 -5.78
CA LEU A 72 -8.55 -5.34 -6.83
C LEU A 72 -9.57 -6.42 -7.16
N LEU A 73 -10.29 -6.94 -6.17
CA LEU A 73 -11.34 -7.94 -6.37
C LEU A 73 -12.54 -7.38 -7.16
N LEU A 74 -12.90 -6.11 -6.93
CA LEU A 74 -13.95 -5.43 -7.68
C LEU A 74 -13.55 -5.16 -9.14
N LEU A 75 -12.26 -4.88 -9.38
CA LEU A 75 -11.79 -4.43 -10.69
C LEU A 75 -11.36 -5.56 -11.62
N ILE A 76 -10.82 -6.65 -11.07
CA ILE A 76 -10.37 -7.79 -11.87
C ILE A 76 -11.58 -8.56 -12.38
N GLU A 77 -11.68 -8.76 -13.70
CA GLU A 77 -12.78 -9.50 -14.32
C GLU A 77 -12.51 -11.01 -14.38
N SER A 78 -11.24 -11.42 -14.47
CA SER A 78 -10.87 -12.83 -14.60
C SER A 78 -11.15 -13.63 -13.33
N LEU A 79 -11.95 -14.69 -13.47
CA LEU A 79 -12.35 -15.58 -12.37
C LEU A 79 -11.15 -16.20 -11.65
N TYR A 80 -10.16 -16.67 -12.42
CA TYR A 80 -8.95 -17.30 -11.87
C TYR A 80 -8.13 -16.32 -11.04
N MET A 81 -8.03 -15.07 -11.49
CA MET A 81 -7.31 -14.03 -10.76
C MET A 81 -8.02 -13.62 -9.47
N ARG A 82 -9.37 -13.62 -9.43
CA ARG A 82 -10.12 -13.39 -8.18
C ARG A 82 -9.87 -14.48 -7.15
N TRP A 83 -9.90 -15.75 -7.55
CA TRP A 83 -9.57 -16.86 -6.66
C TRP A 83 -8.13 -16.79 -6.15
N PHE A 84 -7.20 -16.44 -7.05
CA PHE A 84 -5.81 -16.20 -6.67
C PHE A 84 -5.69 -15.09 -5.61
N LEU A 85 -6.42 -13.97 -5.76
CA LEU A 85 -6.42 -12.88 -4.76
C LEU A 85 -6.97 -13.33 -3.41
N VAL A 86 -8.07 -14.09 -3.39
CA VAL A 86 -8.63 -14.64 -2.15
C VAL A 86 -7.60 -15.54 -1.46
N GLY A 87 -6.95 -16.44 -2.20
CA GLY A 87 -5.88 -17.29 -1.67
C GLY A 87 -4.67 -16.50 -1.17
N ALA A 88 -4.19 -15.53 -1.96
CA ALA A 88 -3.08 -14.67 -1.60
C ALA A 88 -3.36 -13.84 -0.34
N SER A 89 -4.61 -13.42 -0.13
CA SER A 89 -5.01 -12.66 1.06
C SER A 89 -4.78 -13.46 2.35
N VAL A 90 -4.99 -14.79 2.35
CA VAL A 90 -4.72 -15.65 3.52
C VAL A 90 -3.27 -15.52 3.94
N PHE A 91 -2.33 -15.66 2.98
CA PHE A 91 -0.90 -15.57 3.26
C PHE A 91 -0.47 -14.19 3.73
N ILE A 92 -1.02 -13.13 3.13
CA ILE A 92 -0.66 -11.75 3.47
C ILE A 92 -1.20 -11.36 4.85
N PHE A 93 -2.47 -11.67 5.16
CA PHE A 93 -3.02 -11.39 6.48
C PHE A 93 -2.41 -12.28 7.57
N PHE A 94 -2.06 -13.53 7.24
CA PHE A 94 -1.25 -14.38 8.13
C PHE A 94 0.08 -13.70 8.46
N PHE A 95 0.78 -13.20 7.43
CA PHE A 95 2.04 -12.49 7.63
C PHE A 95 1.89 -11.25 8.51
N ILE A 96 0.86 -10.42 8.27
CA ILE A 96 0.63 -9.22 9.09
C ILE A 96 0.28 -9.59 10.53
N ALA A 97 -0.54 -10.62 10.75
CA ALA A 97 -0.98 -11.03 12.08
C ALA A 97 0.14 -11.67 12.92
N TYR A 98 1.01 -12.48 12.30
CA TYR A 98 2.04 -13.24 13.03
C TYR A 98 3.42 -12.58 13.05
N TRP A 99 3.74 -11.80 12.02
CA TRP A 99 5.11 -11.35 11.79
C TRP A 99 5.26 -9.82 11.91
N SER A 100 4.19 -9.03 11.93
CA SER A 100 4.31 -7.57 12.07
C SER A 100 4.37 -7.06 13.51
N GLU A 101 4.32 -7.92 14.52
CA GLU A 101 4.44 -7.50 15.93
C GLU A 101 5.92 -7.24 16.29
N PRO A 102 6.25 -6.06 16.85
CA PRO A 102 7.59 -5.82 17.37
C PRO A 102 7.82 -6.72 18.59
N ARG A 103 8.74 -7.68 18.46
CA ARG A 103 9.21 -8.46 19.62
C ARG A 103 10.20 -7.60 20.39
N ILE A 104 9.82 -7.26 21.60
CA ILE A 104 10.58 -6.41 22.51
C ILE A 104 11.94 -7.07 22.86
N GLU A 105 12.97 -6.27 22.67
CA GLU A 105 14.24 -6.17 23.40
C GLU A 105 15.57 -6.76 22.87
N HIS A 106 15.89 -8.05 22.74
CA HIS A 106 17.34 -8.41 22.71
C HIS A 106 17.89 -9.27 21.55
N ALA A 107 17.16 -9.51 20.47
CA ALA A 107 17.66 -10.29 19.30
C ALA A 107 17.52 -9.56 17.94
N ILE A 108 17.64 -8.23 17.98
CA ILE A 108 16.97 -7.26 17.09
C ILE A 108 17.59 -7.10 15.68
N HIS A 109 18.87 -7.37 15.45
CA HIS A 109 19.48 -6.85 14.21
C HIS A 109 19.31 -7.70 12.92
N ILE A 110 19.11 -9.02 13.02
CA ILE A 110 19.10 -9.91 11.83
C ILE A 110 17.69 -10.19 11.31
N LYS A 111 16.68 -10.33 12.20
CA LYS A 111 15.30 -10.67 11.80
C LYS A 111 14.45 -9.48 11.34
N GLU A 112 14.79 -8.25 11.71
CA GLU A 112 13.98 -7.07 11.36
C GLU A 112 14.14 -6.61 9.91
N LYS A 113 15.30 -6.85 9.29
CA LYS A 113 15.57 -6.40 7.92
C LYS A 113 14.63 -7.01 6.87
N PRO A 114 14.40 -8.34 6.81
CA PRO A 114 13.47 -8.93 5.86
C PRO A 114 12.01 -8.54 6.16
N LEU A 115 11.62 -8.50 7.44
CA LEU A 115 10.29 -8.09 7.89
C LEU A 115 9.96 -6.66 7.42
N ARG A 116 10.88 -5.72 7.64
CA ARG A 116 10.73 -4.32 7.22
C ARG A 116 10.61 -4.17 5.71
N ARG A 117 11.37 -4.97 4.95
CA ARG A 117 11.26 -5.03 3.49
C ARG A 117 9.90 -5.56 3.06
N MET A 118 9.37 -6.57 3.72
CA MET A 118 8.05 -7.09 3.38
C MET A 118 6.93 -6.09 3.69
N MET A 119 6.99 -5.40 4.84
CA MET A 119 6.05 -4.32 5.16
C MET A 119 6.13 -3.17 4.15
N MET A 120 7.34 -2.77 3.73
CA MET A 120 7.53 -1.80 2.66
C MET A 120 6.87 -2.27 1.36
N MET A 121 7.08 -3.53 0.96
CA MET A 121 6.45 -4.09 -0.25
C MET A 121 4.93 -4.10 -0.16
N LEU A 122 4.35 -4.37 1.02
CA LEU A 122 2.91 -4.29 1.23
C LEU A 122 2.38 -2.86 1.11
N TYR A 123 3.09 -1.85 1.64
CA TYR A 123 2.71 -0.46 1.42
C TYR A 123 2.79 -0.06 -0.06
N VAL A 124 3.83 -0.49 -0.78
CA VAL A 124 3.96 -0.27 -2.23
C VAL A 124 2.80 -0.91 -2.98
N PHE A 125 2.43 -2.14 -2.63
CA PHE A 125 1.28 -2.84 -3.18
C PHE A 125 -0.04 -2.10 -2.90
N ASN A 126 -0.22 -1.58 -1.67
CA ASN A 126 -1.43 -0.85 -1.32
C ASN A 126 -1.58 0.46 -2.12
N VAL A 127 -0.49 1.20 -2.27
CA VAL A 127 -0.46 2.42 -3.10
C VAL A 127 -0.75 2.08 -4.57
N TYR A 128 -0.19 0.97 -5.07
CA TYR A 128 -0.49 0.48 -6.41
C TYR A 128 -1.98 0.18 -6.60
N ALA A 129 -2.57 -0.65 -5.73
CA ALA A 129 -3.98 -1.01 -5.82
C ALA A 129 -4.90 0.22 -5.80
N LEU A 130 -4.59 1.23 -4.97
CA LEU A 130 -5.35 2.46 -4.96
C LEU A 130 -5.21 3.24 -6.28
N PHE A 131 -4.00 3.40 -6.82
CA PHE A 131 -3.82 4.10 -8.09
C PHE A 131 -4.54 3.39 -9.24
N VAL A 132 -4.53 2.05 -9.25
CA VAL A 132 -5.33 1.25 -10.20
C VAL A 132 -6.81 1.64 -10.09
N ALA A 133 -7.37 1.70 -8.87
CA ALA A 133 -8.74 2.17 -8.65
C ALA A 133 -8.97 3.60 -9.13
N LEU A 134 -8.10 4.55 -8.79
CA LEU A 134 -8.31 5.96 -9.14
C LEU A 134 -8.30 6.18 -10.66
N PHE A 135 -7.38 5.52 -11.38
CA PHE A 135 -7.37 5.57 -12.84
C PHE A 135 -8.60 4.86 -13.44
N ALA A 136 -9.01 3.72 -12.89
CA ALA A 136 -10.20 3.04 -13.37
C ALA A 136 -11.48 3.86 -13.12
N VAL A 137 -11.63 4.45 -11.94
CA VAL A 137 -12.73 5.36 -11.61
C VAL A 137 -12.76 6.53 -12.60
N HIS A 138 -11.61 7.10 -12.96
CA HIS A 138 -11.57 8.16 -13.95
C HIS A 138 -12.04 7.69 -15.35
N ILE A 139 -11.61 6.49 -15.78
CA ILE A 139 -11.97 5.92 -17.09
C ILE A 139 -13.46 5.57 -17.16
N TYR A 140 -13.99 4.88 -16.14
CA TYR A 140 -15.39 4.42 -16.12
C TYR A 140 -16.38 5.53 -15.72
N PHE A 141 -15.96 6.48 -14.88
CA PHE A 141 -16.79 7.58 -14.38
C PHE A 141 -16.16 8.94 -14.73
N ASN A 142 -16.21 9.28 -16.02
CA ASN A 142 -15.63 10.53 -16.54
C ASN A 142 -16.28 11.82 -15.97
N GLN A 143 -17.41 11.72 -15.28
CA GLN A 143 -18.06 12.86 -14.60
C GLN A 143 -17.30 13.31 -13.34
N LEU A 144 -16.46 12.46 -12.77
CA LEU A 144 -15.71 12.80 -11.57
C LEU A 144 -14.51 13.69 -11.89
N SER A 145 -14.31 14.73 -11.09
CA SER A 145 -13.19 15.64 -11.23
C SER A 145 -11.86 14.91 -11.02
N PHE A 146 -11.04 14.88 -12.07
CA PHE A 146 -9.70 14.29 -12.00
C PHE A 146 -8.81 15.00 -10.98
N ALA A 147 -9.01 16.31 -10.78
CA ALA A 147 -8.29 17.08 -9.76
C ALA A 147 -8.52 16.48 -8.36
N LEU A 148 -9.78 16.17 -8.03
CA LEU A 148 -10.12 15.55 -6.75
C LEU A 148 -9.49 14.16 -6.61
N LEU A 149 -9.54 13.32 -7.66
CA LEU A 149 -8.90 12.00 -7.65
C LEU A 149 -7.37 12.10 -7.47
N SER A 150 -6.73 13.08 -8.11
CA SER A 150 -5.29 13.31 -7.99
C SER A 150 -4.88 13.73 -6.58
N ILE A 151 -5.68 14.57 -5.91
CA ILE A 151 -5.45 14.97 -4.52
C ILE A 151 -5.61 13.77 -3.58
N ILE A 152 -6.66 12.96 -3.76
CA ILE A 152 -6.85 11.73 -2.95
C ILE A 152 -5.66 10.78 -3.15
N GLY A 153 -5.22 10.57 -4.39
CA GLY A 153 -4.05 9.75 -4.72
C GLY A 153 -2.77 10.28 -4.08
N GLY A 154 -2.52 11.59 -4.18
CA GLY A 154 -1.37 12.26 -3.56
C GLY A 154 -1.35 12.14 -2.04
N VAL A 155 -2.48 12.36 -1.36
CA VAL A 155 -2.61 12.21 0.09
C VAL A 155 -2.33 10.77 0.52
N TYR A 156 -2.88 9.79 -0.19
CA TYR A 156 -2.67 8.38 0.14
C TYR A 156 -1.21 7.96 -0.11
N ALA A 157 -0.61 8.40 -1.21
CA ALA A 157 0.80 8.13 -1.52
C ALA A 157 1.76 8.79 -0.52
N ALA A 158 1.47 10.01 -0.07
CA ALA A 158 2.21 10.68 0.99
C ALA A 158 2.06 9.95 2.34
N THR A 159 0.85 9.46 2.66
CA THR A 159 0.62 8.64 3.86
C THR A 159 1.39 7.32 3.81
N GLY A 160 1.39 6.65 2.65
CA GLY A 160 2.21 5.46 2.44
C GLY A 160 3.71 5.74 2.60
N ALA A 161 4.19 6.86 2.07
CA ALA A 161 5.60 7.25 2.19
C ALA A 161 5.98 7.54 3.64
N TYR A 162 5.13 8.27 4.37
CA TYR A 162 5.28 8.54 5.81
C TYR A 162 5.35 7.23 6.63
N MET A 163 4.41 6.31 6.38
CA MET A 163 4.40 5.01 7.04
C MET A 163 5.67 4.22 6.74
N ILE A 164 6.20 4.27 5.52
CA ILE A 164 7.47 3.62 5.22
C ILE A 164 8.63 4.30 5.94
N TRP A 165 8.72 5.64 5.96
CA TRP A 165 9.83 6.34 6.62
C TRP A 165 9.85 6.13 8.14
N SER A 166 8.67 6.09 8.78
CA SER A 166 8.56 5.79 10.21
C SER A 166 9.05 4.38 10.59
N LEU A 167 9.08 3.43 9.65
CA LEU A 167 9.73 2.13 9.87
C LEU A 167 11.26 2.20 9.89
N TYR A 168 11.87 3.25 9.34
CA TYR A 168 13.33 3.40 9.28
C TYR A 168 13.87 4.39 10.31
N PHE A 169 13.11 5.43 10.64
CA PHE A 169 13.56 6.52 11.46
C PHE A 169 12.53 6.86 12.53
N LYS A 170 13.00 7.11 13.76
CA LYS A 170 12.19 7.63 14.87
C LYS A 170 12.07 9.15 14.77
N PHE A 171 11.47 9.65 13.70
CA PHE A 171 11.21 11.09 13.53
C PHE A 171 9.85 11.48 14.12
N THR A 172 9.73 12.73 14.57
CA THR A 172 8.43 13.31 14.90
C THR A 172 7.67 13.64 13.60
N PHE A 173 6.34 13.62 13.66
CA PHE A 173 5.49 13.92 12.50
C PHE A 173 5.87 15.26 11.85
N GLU A 174 6.08 16.30 12.67
CA GLU A 174 6.43 17.65 12.25
C GLU A 174 7.67 17.72 11.33
N GLN A 175 8.67 16.89 11.59
CA GLN A 175 9.91 16.84 10.79
C GLN A 175 9.67 16.24 9.40
N LEU A 176 8.65 15.40 9.25
CA LEU A 176 8.34 14.71 7.98
C LEU A 176 7.25 15.41 7.17
N VAL A 177 6.49 16.36 7.74
CA VAL A 177 5.38 17.04 7.07
C VAL A 177 5.81 17.68 5.74
N VAL A 178 6.93 18.40 5.72
CA VAL A 178 7.44 19.07 4.51
C VAL A 178 7.69 18.06 3.39
N TRP A 179 8.28 16.92 3.73
CA TRP A 179 8.56 15.84 2.78
C TRP A 179 7.30 15.14 2.30
N CYS A 180 6.31 14.97 3.17
CA CYS A 180 4.99 14.45 2.80
C CYS A 180 4.28 15.38 1.81
N ILE A 181 4.34 16.69 2.02
CA ILE A 181 3.76 17.70 1.11
C ILE A 181 4.47 17.64 -0.24
N LEU A 182 5.80 17.53 -0.27
CA LEU A 182 6.57 17.40 -1.51
C LEU A 182 6.15 16.15 -2.29
N VAL A 183 6.02 15.00 -1.62
CA VAL A 183 5.54 13.76 -2.25
C VAL A 183 4.12 13.94 -2.77
N LEU A 184 3.21 14.52 -1.98
CA LEU A 184 1.84 14.78 -2.39
C LEU A 184 1.79 15.60 -3.68
N LEU A 185 2.46 16.75 -3.70
CA LEU A 185 2.48 17.65 -4.86
C LEU A 185 3.09 16.97 -6.08
N SER A 186 4.21 16.26 -5.90
CA SER A 186 4.87 15.52 -6.98
C SER A 186 3.93 14.47 -7.60
N ILE A 187 3.19 13.74 -6.77
CA ILE A 187 2.26 12.71 -7.25
C ILE A 187 1.05 13.31 -7.94
N VAL A 188 0.51 14.42 -7.44
CA VAL A 188 -0.58 15.14 -8.10
C VAL A 188 -0.15 15.53 -9.52
N GLU A 189 1.01 16.19 -9.67
CA GLU A 189 1.54 16.60 -10.97
C GLU A 189 1.79 15.40 -11.90
N ILE A 190 2.42 14.34 -11.39
CA ILE A 190 2.69 13.13 -12.20
C ILE A 190 1.37 12.47 -12.63
N MET A 191 0.34 12.44 -11.77
CA MET A 191 -0.98 11.90 -12.15
C MET A 191 -1.60 12.66 -13.33
N TRP A 192 -1.47 13.99 -13.36
CA TRP A 192 -1.92 14.81 -14.50
C TRP A 192 -1.17 14.46 -15.79
N VAL A 193 0.15 14.26 -15.71
CA VAL A 193 0.93 13.80 -16.85
C VAL A 193 0.50 12.41 -17.30
N MET A 194 0.30 11.49 -16.36
CA MET A 194 -0.09 10.10 -16.64
C MET A 194 -1.48 9.99 -17.28
N LYS A 195 -2.41 10.90 -16.96
CA LYS A 195 -3.73 10.95 -17.60
C LYS A 195 -3.65 11.25 -19.11
N LEU A 196 -2.66 12.02 -19.55
CA LEU A 196 -2.49 12.39 -20.96
C LEU A 196 -1.92 11.24 -21.80
N LEU A 197 -1.39 10.19 -21.15
CA LEU A 197 -0.79 9.05 -21.84
C LEU A 197 -1.89 8.01 -22.17
N PRO A 198 -1.85 7.40 -23.37
CA PRO A 198 -2.85 6.44 -23.82
C PRO A 198 -2.60 5.05 -23.24
N PHE A 199 -2.54 4.93 -21.91
CA PHE A 199 -2.25 3.67 -21.21
C PHE A 199 -3.46 3.16 -20.43
N GLY A 200 -3.58 1.83 -20.33
CA GLY A 200 -4.56 1.19 -19.46
C GLY A 200 -4.30 1.49 -17.98
N TYR A 201 -5.33 1.45 -17.15
CA TYR A 201 -5.27 1.83 -15.73
C TYR A 201 -4.24 1.03 -14.91
N PHE A 202 -4.05 -0.27 -15.20
CA PHE A 202 -3.01 -1.08 -14.55
C PHE A 202 -1.58 -0.60 -14.89
N ALA A 203 -1.33 -0.27 -16.15
CA ALA A 203 -0.04 0.19 -16.64
C ALA A 203 0.27 1.61 -16.11
N SER A 204 -0.71 2.51 -16.17
CA SER A 204 -0.60 3.87 -15.62
C SER A 204 -0.30 3.85 -14.12
N ALA A 205 -1.03 3.03 -13.35
CA ALA A 205 -0.78 2.87 -11.92
C ALA A 205 0.61 2.30 -11.64
N PHE A 206 1.08 1.35 -12.44
CA PHE A 206 2.40 0.74 -12.26
C PHE A 206 3.52 1.76 -12.47
N LEU A 207 3.47 2.51 -13.56
CA LEU A 207 4.43 3.57 -13.85
C LEU A 207 4.40 4.68 -12.79
N LEU A 208 3.20 5.04 -12.31
CA LEU A 208 3.05 6.04 -11.26
C LEU A 208 3.66 5.56 -9.92
N VAL A 209 3.42 4.31 -9.52
CA VAL A 209 4.06 3.74 -8.32
C VAL A 209 5.56 3.66 -8.48
N TRP A 210 6.06 3.35 -9.67
CA TRP A 210 7.50 3.35 -9.93
C TRP A 210 8.10 4.73 -9.67
N LEU A 211 7.52 5.78 -10.26
CA LEU A 211 7.99 7.16 -10.05
C LEU A 211 7.86 7.58 -8.58
N TRP A 212 6.74 7.26 -7.94
CA TRP A 212 6.53 7.49 -6.51
C TRP A 212 7.62 6.83 -5.66
N TYR A 213 7.96 5.58 -5.96
CA TYR A 213 9.00 4.84 -5.24
C TYR A 213 10.38 5.50 -5.38
N ILE A 214 10.72 6.01 -6.56
CA ILE A 214 11.97 6.75 -6.77
C ILE A 214 12.00 8.04 -5.94
N VAL A 215 10.92 8.83 -5.94
CA VAL A 215 10.80 10.04 -5.10
C VAL A 215 10.94 9.67 -3.62
N GLN A 216 10.28 8.59 -3.20
CA GLN A 216 10.30 8.10 -1.83
C GLN A 216 11.70 7.63 -1.38
N LEU A 217 12.49 7.04 -2.29
CA LEU A 217 13.89 6.68 -2.05
C LEU A 217 14.79 7.90 -1.90
N PHE A 218 14.60 8.95 -2.71
CA PHE A 218 15.39 10.17 -2.61
C PHE A 218 15.25 10.83 -1.24
N VAL A 219 14.00 11.00 -0.78
CA VAL A 219 13.75 11.53 0.56
C VAL A 219 14.38 10.64 1.62
N ARG A 220 14.24 9.31 1.50
CA ARG A 220 14.84 8.36 2.44
C ARG A 220 16.37 8.48 2.50
N PHE A 221 17.04 8.65 1.36
CA PHE A 221 18.50 8.84 1.34
C PHE A 221 18.92 10.19 1.90
N HIS A 222 18.14 11.25 1.64
CA HIS A 222 18.38 12.56 2.23
C HIS A 222 18.26 12.55 3.76
N LEU A 223 17.27 11.84 4.30
CA LEU A 223 17.05 11.69 5.74
C LEU A 223 18.08 10.76 6.43
N SER A 224 18.87 10.01 5.68
CA SER A 224 19.87 9.10 6.25
C SER A 224 21.13 9.86 6.69
N LEU A 225 21.77 9.41 7.78
CA LEU A 225 22.99 10.05 8.34
C LEU A 225 24.15 10.14 7.33
N THR A 226 24.20 9.26 6.35
CA THR A 226 25.23 9.23 5.30
C THR A 226 24.90 10.12 4.10
N GLY A 227 23.70 10.70 4.07
CA GLY A 227 23.21 11.49 2.96
C GLY A 227 23.15 10.72 1.64
N ILE A 228 23.14 11.47 0.54
CA ILE A 228 23.03 10.92 -0.82
C ILE A 228 24.43 10.56 -1.34
N LEU A 229 24.75 9.26 -1.35
CA LEU A 229 25.99 8.73 -1.89
C LEU A 229 25.93 8.63 -3.43
N TRP A 230 26.07 9.78 -4.10
CA TRP A 230 25.94 9.92 -5.55
C TRP A 230 26.79 8.94 -6.37
N LYS A 231 28.00 8.58 -5.91
CA LYS A 231 28.88 7.65 -6.64
C LYS A 231 28.24 6.27 -6.87
N ARG A 232 27.45 5.77 -5.92
CA ARG A 232 26.74 4.48 -6.05
C ARG A 232 25.34 4.63 -6.62
N GLN A 233 24.68 5.76 -6.33
CA GLN A 233 23.28 5.96 -6.70
C GLN A 233 23.08 6.39 -8.15
N LYS A 234 24.07 7.01 -8.81
CA LYS A 234 23.98 7.34 -10.24
C LYS A 234 23.72 6.12 -11.12
N TRP A 235 24.38 4.99 -10.83
CA TRP A 235 24.16 3.75 -11.56
C TRP A 235 22.75 3.19 -11.31
N PHE A 236 22.31 3.19 -10.06
CA PHE A 236 20.95 2.77 -9.71
C PHE A 236 19.89 3.60 -10.44
N LEU A 237 20.06 4.92 -10.48
CA LEU A 237 19.16 5.81 -11.21
C LEU A 237 19.24 5.61 -12.72
N GLY A 238 20.43 5.47 -13.28
CA GLY A 238 20.62 5.24 -14.72
C GLY A 238 19.94 3.95 -15.19
N VAL A 239 20.09 2.86 -14.43
CA VAL A 239 19.42 1.58 -14.72
C VAL A 239 17.90 1.72 -14.57
N ASN A 240 17.40 2.38 -13.52
CA ASN A 240 15.96 2.60 -13.37
C ASN A 240 15.36 3.45 -14.48
N ALA A 241 16.04 4.53 -14.90
CA ALA A 241 15.61 5.37 -15.99
C ALA A 241 15.57 4.59 -17.32
N PHE A 242 16.62 3.82 -17.60
CA PHE A 242 16.67 2.95 -18.78
C PHE A 242 15.51 1.93 -18.76
N LEU A 243 15.32 1.22 -17.65
CA LEU A 243 14.22 0.26 -17.50
C LEU A 243 12.85 0.93 -17.66
N PHE A 244 12.68 2.14 -17.12
CA PHE A 244 11.43 2.90 -17.26
C PHE A 244 11.11 3.20 -18.74
N PHE A 245 12.09 3.62 -19.52
CA PHE A 245 11.89 3.85 -20.97
C PHE A 245 11.62 2.56 -21.74
N VAL A 246 12.30 1.46 -21.39
CA VAL A 246 12.03 0.14 -21.98
C VAL A 246 10.59 -0.30 -21.71
N VAL A 247 10.12 -0.12 -20.47
CA VAL A 247 8.74 -0.46 -20.09
C VAL A 247 7.72 0.42 -20.81
N LEU A 248 7.97 1.73 -20.92
CA LEU A 248 7.12 2.63 -21.70
C LEU A 248 7.02 2.19 -23.17
N TYR A 249 8.15 1.76 -23.76
CA TYR A 249 8.15 1.22 -25.11
C TYR A 249 7.27 -0.02 -25.18
N VAL A 250 7.47 -1.02 -24.31
CA VAL A 250 6.69 -2.27 -24.30
C VAL A 250 5.19 -2.01 -24.14
N ILE A 251 4.79 -1.14 -23.22
CA ILE A 251 3.36 -0.82 -22.98
C ILE A 251 2.71 -0.19 -24.21
N LYS A 252 3.44 0.60 -25.01
CA LYS A 252 2.91 1.19 -26.24
C LYS A 252 2.56 0.16 -27.32
N TRP A 253 3.21 -1.02 -27.30
CA TRP A 253 2.99 -2.07 -28.31
C TRP A 253 1.93 -3.11 -27.90
N ILE A 254 1.35 -2.97 -26.70
CA ILE A 254 0.27 -3.82 -26.18
C ILE A 254 -1.05 -3.07 -26.40
#